data_AF-A0A351BMH7-F1
#
_entry.id   AF-A0A351BMH7-F1
#
_cell.length_a   1.000
_cell.length_b   1.000
_cell.length_c   1.000
_cell.angle_alpha   90.00
_cell.angle_beta   90.00
_cell.angle_gamma   90.00
#
_symmetry.space_group_name_H-M   'P 1'
#
loop_
_entity.id
_entity.type
_entity.pdbx_description
1 polymer ?
#
loop_
_entity_poly.entity_id
_entity_poly.type
_entity_poly.pdbx_seq_one_letter_code
_entity_poly.pdbx_strand_id
1 'polypeptide(L)'
;MSTLTGFNRVTDSFWRSLAPQVFTVAQTSGPVLARAGLRVLPDHILATCPQPGILLIPGGVVEAELAKPQVVDWVAHASKSAAVTASVCTGAFILAKAGLLAGRTATTHWEDLADLRLAFPDVQVIAGKRWVDEGAVVSSAGIAAGIDMSLHLVVRFAGDALAAATARQMDVPYIREP
;
A
#
# COMPACT_ATOMS: atom_id res chain seq x y z
N MET A 1 -19.49 25.50 4.55
CA MET A 1 -18.66 24.34 4.93
C MET A 1 -17.49 24.27 3.98
N SER A 2 -16.33 24.72 4.43
CA SER A 2 -15.09 24.77 3.64
C SER A 2 -14.44 23.38 3.67
N THR A 3 -14.58 22.63 2.58
CA THR A 3 -13.85 21.39 2.36
C THR A 3 -12.38 21.76 2.13
N LEU A 4 -11.52 21.50 3.13
CA LEU A 4 -10.06 21.53 2.98
C LEU A 4 -9.67 20.41 2.01
N THR A 5 -9.74 20.70 0.71
CA THR A 5 -9.29 19.80 -0.35
C THR A 5 -7.83 20.09 -0.66
N GLY A 6 -6.96 19.15 -0.29
CA GLY A 6 -5.59 19.03 -0.81
C GLY A 6 -4.53 19.90 -0.14
N PHE A 7 -3.78 19.33 0.80
CA PHE A 7 -2.54 19.93 1.32
C PHE A 7 -1.34 19.78 0.36
N ASN A 8 -1.50 19.12 -0.80
CA ASN A 8 -0.42 18.96 -1.77
C ASN A 8 -0.65 19.87 -3.00
N ARG A 9 0.26 20.84 -3.22
CA ARG A 9 0.18 21.80 -4.33
C ARG A 9 0.53 21.21 -5.71
N VAL A 10 0.96 19.95 -5.79
CA VAL A 10 1.18 19.25 -7.06
C VAL A 10 -0.15 18.79 -7.62
N THR A 11 -0.94 19.72 -8.13
CA THR A 11 -2.10 19.40 -8.94
C THR A 11 -1.96 20.11 -10.27
N ASP A 12 -1.27 19.47 -11.21
CA ASP A 12 -1.41 19.85 -12.62
C ASP A 12 -2.86 19.59 -13.06
N SER A 13 -3.31 20.32 -14.08
CA SER A 13 -4.57 20.17 -14.81
C SER A 13 -4.95 18.70 -15.08
N PHE A 14 -3.97 17.85 -15.42
CA PHE A 14 -4.16 16.41 -15.60
C PHE A 14 -4.59 15.68 -14.31
N TRP A 15 -3.96 15.97 -13.17
CA TRP A 15 -4.31 15.33 -11.88
C TRP A 15 -5.68 15.77 -11.36
N ARG A 16 -6.06 17.03 -11.63
CA ARG A 16 -7.42 17.52 -11.37
C ARG A 16 -8.47 16.82 -12.25
N SER A 17 -8.11 16.50 -13.49
CA SER A 17 -9.00 15.77 -14.40
C SER A 17 -9.21 14.30 -14.01
N LEU A 18 -8.23 13.68 -13.34
CA LEU A 18 -8.35 12.32 -12.81
C LEU A 18 -9.16 12.24 -11.50
N ALA A 19 -9.20 13.32 -10.72
CA ALA A 19 -9.92 13.41 -9.44
C ALA A 19 -9.77 12.16 -8.53
N PRO A 20 -8.53 11.72 -8.23
CA PRO A 20 -8.31 10.49 -7.47
C PRO A 20 -8.95 10.61 -6.08
N GLN A 21 -9.80 9.64 -5.75
CA GLN A 21 -10.42 9.54 -4.44
C GLN A 21 -9.59 8.60 -3.57
N VAL A 22 -9.14 9.11 -2.42
CA VAL A 22 -8.47 8.32 -1.39
C VAL A 22 -9.47 8.11 -0.26
N PHE A 23 -9.63 6.85 0.15
CA PHE A 23 -10.46 6.48 1.27
C PHE A 23 -9.78 5.37 2.07
N THR A 24 -10.16 5.26 3.33
CA THR A 24 -9.67 4.28 4.29
C THR A 24 -10.75 3.25 4.59
N VAL A 25 -10.33 2.01 4.86
CA VAL A 25 -11.25 0.88 5.08
C VAL A 25 -10.85 0.14 6.34
N ALA A 26 -11.83 -0.25 7.15
CA ALA A 26 -11.62 -1.08 8.33
C ALA A 26 -12.74 -2.10 8.53
N GLN A 27 -12.62 -2.99 9.52
CA GLN A 27 -13.66 -3.95 9.85
C GLN A 27 -14.92 -3.30 10.44
N THR A 28 -14.76 -2.22 11.19
CA THR A 28 -15.85 -1.48 11.84
C THR A 28 -15.72 0.01 11.55
N SER A 29 -16.80 0.78 11.75
CA SER A 29 -16.81 2.24 11.55
C SER A 29 -16.17 3.01 12.71
N GLY A 30 -15.75 2.33 13.77
CA GLY A 30 -15.09 2.94 14.92
C GLY A 30 -13.63 3.31 14.61
N PRO A 31 -13.02 4.18 15.43
CA PRO A 31 -11.61 4.54 15.25
C PRO A 31 -10.69 3.32 15.34
N VAL A 32 -9.78 3.20 14.38
CA VAL A 32 -8.67 2.25 14.40
C VAL A 32 -7.49 2.90 15.13
N LEU A 33 -6.93 2.19 16.11
CA LEU A 33 -5.76 2.64 16.85
C LEU A 33 -4.48 2.25 16.10
N ALA A 34 -3.73 3.26 15.68
CA ALA A 34 -2.36 3.11 15.21
C ALA A 34 -1.37 3.22 16.39
N ARG A 35 -0.07 3.05 16.08
CA ARG A 35 1.01 3.11 17.06
C ARG A 35 0.97 4.43 17.84
N ALA A 36 1.32 4.37 19.13
CA ALA A 36 1.33 5.50 20.05
C ALA A 36 -0.04 6.19 20.25
N GLY A 37 -1.15 5.50 19.97
CA GLY A 37 -2.50 5.97 20.28
C GLY A 37 -3.11 6.91 19.23
N LEU A 38 -2.44 7.11 18.09
CA LEU A 38 -3.02 7.81 16.94
C LEU A 38 -4.33 7.10 16.53
N ARG A 39 -5.38 7.87 16.28
CA ARG A 39 -6.69 7.35 15.89
C ARG A 39 -6.98 7.69 14.44
N VAL A 40 -7.31 6.68 13.64
CA VAL A 40 -7.75 6.85 12.26
C VAL A 40 -9.23 6.46 12.20
N LEU A 41 -10.07 7.37 11.73
CA LEU A 41 -11.48 7.08 11.48
C LEU A 41 -11.60 6.55 10.05
N PRO A 42 -12.13 5.32 9.85
CA PRO A 42 -12.28 4.76 8.52
C PRO A 42 -13.43 5.42 7.75
N ASP A 43 -13.24 5.62 6.45
CA ASP A 43 -14.27 6.13 5.54
C ASP A 43 -15.32 5.05 5.22
N HIS A 44 -14.87 3.79 5.12
CA HIS A 44 -15.72 2.64 4.81
C HIS A 44 -15.43 1.45 5.73
N ILE A 45 -16.43 0.57 5.86
CA ILE A 45 -16.21 -0.77 6.40
C ILE A 45 -16.00 -1.78 5.27
N LEU A 46 -15.37 -2.92 5.55
CA LEU A 46 -15.12 -3.97 4.55
C LEU A 46 -16.37 -4.31 3.71
N ALA A 47 -17.53 -4.41 4.35
CA ALA A 47 -18.79 -4.80 3.71
C ALA A 47 -19.39 -3.75 2.76
N THR A 48 -19.07 -2.46 2.95
CA THR A 48 -19.64 -1.34 2.17
C THR A 48 -18.59 -0.57 1.39
N CYS A 49 -17.36 -1.07 1.39
CA CYS A 49 -16.26 -0.44 0.68
C CYS A 49 -16.50 -0.49 -0.84
N PRO A 50 -16.38 0.65 -1.55
CA PRO A 50 -16.35 0.64 -3.01
C PRO A 50 -15.11 -0.13 -3.50
N GLN A 51 -15.19 -0.69 -4.71
CA GLN A 51 -14.06 -1.44 -5.28
C GLN A 51 -12.89 -0.48 -5.57
N PRO A 52 -11.70 -0.69 -4.95
CA PRO A 52 -10.58 0.20 -5.15
C PRO A 52 -9.89 -0.07 -6.51
N GLY A 53 -9.48 1.00 -7.19
CA GLY A 53 -8.60 0.88 -8.37
C GLY A 53 -7.15 0.52 -8.00
N ILE A 54 -6.69 0.97 -6.83
CA ILE A 54 -5.40 0.60 -6.22
C ILE A 54 -5.68 0.26 -4.77
N LEU A 55 -5.27 -0.92 -4.32
CA LEU A 55 -5.39 -1.33 -2.93
C LEU A 55 -4.02 -1.25 -2.26
N LEU A 56 -3.90 -0.48 -1.16
CA LEU A 56 -2.65 -0.35 -0.41
C LEU A 56 -2.81 -0.94 1.00
N ILE A 57 -2.01 -1.94 1.33
CA ILE A 57 -2.00 -2.59 2.63
C ILE A 57 -0.79 -2.08 3.44
N PRO A 58 -1.02 -1.24 4.48
CA PRO A 58 0.06 -0.76 5.32
C PRO A 58 0.60 -1.87 6.22
N GLY A 59 1.82 -1.68 6.73
CA GLY A 59 2.40 -2.52 7.76
C GLY A 59 2.06 -2.06 9.17
N GLY A 60 2.71 -2.67 10.15
CA GLY A 60 2.47 -2.51 11.57
C GLY A 60 2.59 -3.86 12.30
N VAL A 61 1.91 -3.97 13.44
CA VAL A 61 1.70 -5.25 14.14
C VAL A 61 0.53 -5.93 13.43
N VAL A 62 0.80 -6.94 12.62
CA VAL A 62 -0.17 -7.53 11.67
C VAL A 62 -0.76 -8.87 12.14
N GLU A 63 -0.27 -9.44 13.23
CA GLU A 63 -0.63 -10.76 13.75
C GLU A 63 -2.14 -10.88 14.02
N ALA A 64 -2.72 -9.85 14.64
CA ALA A 64 -4.15 -9.81 14.92
C ALA A 64 -5.00 -9.75 13.64
N GLU A 65 -4.51 -9.10 12.58
CA GLU A 65 -5.21 -9.03 11.30
C GLU A 65 -5.02 -10.30 10.46
N LEU A 66 -3.84 -10.92 10.51
CA LEU A 66 -3.56 -12.23 9.90
C LEU A 66 -4.45 -13.34 10.46
N ALA A 67 -4.85 -13.23 11.73
CA ALA A 67 -5.74 -14.17 12.40
C ALA A 67 -7.23 -13.98 12.06
N LYS A 68 -7.59 -12.98 11.23
CA LYS A 68 -8.97 -12.66 10.86
C LYS A 68 -9.24 -13.07 9.41
N PRO A 69 -9.91 -14.22 9.16
CA PRO A 69 -10.23 -14.66 7.81
C PRO A 69 -10.99 -13.60 7.01
N GLN A 70 -11.93 -12.89 7.64
CA GLN A 70 -12.71 -11.85 6.95
C GLN A 70 -11.85 -10.70 6.40
N VAL A 71 -10.70 -10.39 7.01
CA VAL A 71 -9.79 -9.34 6.52
C VAL A 71 -8.97 -9.89 5.35
N VAL A 72 -8.38 -11.07 5.52
CA VAL A 72 -7.58 -11.74 4.49
C VAL A 72 -8.40 -12.01 3.22
N ASP A 73 -9.60 -12.56 3.38
CA ASP A 73 -10.51 -12.88 2.28
C ASP A 73 -10.99 -11.61 1.57
N TRP A 74 -11.23 -10.53 2.33
CA TRP A 74 -11.59 -9.25 1.74
C TRP A 74 -10.45 -8.68 0.91
N VAL A 75 -9.20 -8.73 1.39
CA VAL A 75 -8.01 -8.31 0.63
C VAL A 75 -7.88 -9.13 -0.66
N ALA A 76 -8.01 -10.46 -0.56
CA ALA A 76 -7.97 -11.35 -1.73
C ALA A 76 -9.09 -11.03 -2.74
N HIS A 77 -10.29 -10.67 -2.27
CA HIS A 77 -11.41 -10.31 -3.13
C HIS A 77 -11.23 -8.94 -3.79
N ALA A 78 -10.94 -7.90 -3.02
CA ALA A 78 -10.75 -6.53 -3.52
C ALA A 78 -9.57 -6.45 -4.51
N SER A 79 -8.54 -7.27 -4.30
CA SER A 79 -7.38 -7.36 -5.21
C SER A 79 -7.76 -7.80 -6.63
N LYS A 80 -8.84 -8.58 -6.81
CA LYS A 80 -9.25 -9.09 -8.14
C LYS A 80 -9.66 -7.99 -9.12
N SER A 81 -10.18 -6.87 -8.60
CA SER A 81 -10.59 -5.71 -9.41
C SER A 81 -9.60 -4.55 -9.38
N ALA A 82 -8.65 -4.57 -8.45
CA ALA A 82 -7.62 -3.54 -8.37
C ALA A 82 -6.59 -3.72 -9.50
N ALA A 83 -6.19 -2.62 -10.12
CA ALA A 83 -5.11 -2.63 -11.11
C ALA A 83 -3.77 -3.01 -10.45
N VAL A 84 -3.56 -2.57 -9.20
CA VAL A 84 -2.42 -2.92 -8.36
C VAL A 84 -2.88 -3.13 -6.93
N THR A 85 -2.38 -4.19 -6.30
CA THR A 85 -2.39 -4.36 -4.84
C THR A 85 -0.98 -4.18 -4.30
N ALA A 86 -0.77 -3.13 -3.53
CA ALA A 86 0.53 -2.77 -2.97
C ALA A 86 0.58 -3.06 -1.46
N SER A 87 1.76 -3.40 -0.93
CA SER A 87 2.01 -3.42 0.51
C SER A 87 3.22 -2.60 0.91
N VAL A 88 3.18 -2.05 2.11
CA VAL A 88 4.34 -1.44 2.77
C VAL A 88 4.72 -2.27 3.99
N CYS A 89 6.02 -2.51 4.19
CA CYS A 89 6.51 -3.15 5.41
C CYS A 89 5.83 -4.52 5.61
N THR A 90 5.42 -4.84 6.83
CA THR A 90 4.76 -6.09 7.21
C THR A 90 3.37 -6.29 6.59
N GLY A 91 2.83 -5.31 5.84
CA GLY A 91 1.63 -5.51 5.02
C GLY A 91 1.80 -6.65 4.00
N ALA A 92 3.05 -6.97 3.64
CA ALA A 92 3.39 -8.11 2.78
C ALA A 92 2.91 -9.45 3.35
N PHE A 93 2.84 -9.61 4.67
CA PHE A 93 2.33 -10.85 5.29
C PHE A 93 0.84 -11.04 5.01
N ILE A 94 0.05 -9.95 4.99
CA ILE A 94 -1.37 -10.01 4.65
C ILE A 94 -1.54 -10.40 3.18
N LEU A 95 -0.73 -9.82 2.28
CA LEU A 95 -0.75 -10.21 0.86
C LEU A 95 -0.34 -11.68 0.67
N ALA A 96 0.68 -12.16 1.39
CA ALA A 96 1.10 -13.55 1.36
C ALA A 96 -0.02 -14.48 1.85
N LYS A 97 -0.67 -14.14 2.97
CA LYS A 97 -1.78 -14.92 3.53
C LYS A 97 -3.01 -14.93 2.63
N ALA A 98 -3.25 -13.84 1.90
CA ALA A 98 -4.28 -13.73 0.87
C ALA A 98 -3.95 -14.49 -0.43
N GLY A 99 -2.78 -15.14 -0.50
CA GLY A 99 -2.33 -15.91 -1.66
C GLY A 99 -1.81 -15.04 -2.82
N LEU A 100 -1.67 -13.72 -2.62
CA LEU A 100 -1.31 -12.78 -3.69
C LEU A 100 0.18 -12.82 -4.03
N LEU A 101 1.03 -13.32 -3.11
CA LEU A 101 2.47 -13.42 -3.30
C LEU A 101 2.96 -14.83 -3.68
N ALA A 102 2.07 -15.83 -3.74
CA ALA A 102 2.46 -17.20 -4.06
C ALA A 102 3.13 -17.30 -5.44
N GLY A 103 4.35 -17.85 -5.48
CA GLY A 103 5.16 -17.97 -6.69
C GLY A 103 5.79 -16.66 -7.19
N ARG A 104 5.67 -15.55 -6.45
CA ARG A 104 6.16 -14.22 -6.85
C ARG A 104 7.34 -13.77 -6.00
N THR A 105 8.07 -12.79 -6.52
CA THR A 105 9.09 -12.07 -5.77
C THR A 105 8.47 -11.01 -4.89
N ALA A 106 8.93 -10.88 -3.64
CA ALA A 106 8.47 -9.83 -2.74
C ALA A 106 9.59 -9.38 -1.79
N THR A 107 9.43 -8.18 -1.25
CA THR A 107 10.21 -7.68 -0.12
C THR A 107 9.27 -7.31 1.03
N THR A 108 9.82 -7.15 2.23
CA THR A 108 9.12 -6.65 3.41
C THR A 108 10.10 -5.81 4.22
N HIS A 109 9.71 -5.35 5.40
CA HIS A 109 10.63 -4.69 6.31
C HIS A 109 11.83 -5.60 6.64
N TRP A 110 13.01 -5.02 6.76
CA TRP A 110 14.27 -5.77 6.82
C TRP A 110 14.36 -6.70 8.04
N GLU A 111 13.72 -6.31 9.15
CA GLU A 111 13.61 -7.13 10.37
C GLU A 111 12.78 -8.40 10.13
N ASP A 112 11.83 -8.36 9.21
CA ASP A 112 10.79 -9.38 9.03
C ASP A 112 11.02 -10.26 7.78
N LEU A 113 12.12 -10.08 7.05
CA LEU A 113 12.44 -10.86 5.85
C LEU A 113 12.56 -12.36 6.13
N ALA A 114 13.16 -12.72 7.27
CA ALA A 114 13.31 -14.12 7.68
C ALA A 114 11.95 -14.74 8.01
N ASP A 115 11.11 -14.02 8.75
CA ASP A 115 9.80 -14.48 9.20
C ASP A 115 8.83 -14.63 8.02
N LEU A 116 8.84 -13.70 7.07
CA LEU A 116 8.01 -13.83 5.86
C LEU A 116 8.41 -15.07 5.06
N ARG A 117 9.72 -15.31 4.89
CA ARG A 117 10.25 -16.46 4.16
C ARG A 117 9.89 -17.78 4.85
N LEU A 118 9.96 -17.81 6.17
CA LEU A 118 9.62 -18.99 6.96
C LEU A 118 8.12 -19.29 6.91
N ALA A 119 7.27 -18.27 7.05
CA ALA A 119 5.83 -18.43 7.08
C ALA A 119 5.22 -18.74 5.70
N PHE A 120 5.84 -18.28 4.61
CA PHE A 120 5.35 -18.41 3.24
C PHE A 120 6.47 -18.88 2.29
N PRO A 121 6.80 -20.19 2.28
CA PRO A 121 7.94 -20.72 1.52
C PRO A 121 7.78 -20.59 -0.01
N ASP A 122 6.55 -20.44 -0.51
CA ASP A 122 6.28 -20.23 -1.93
C ASP A 122 6.51 -18.78 -2.40
N VAL A 123 6.87 -17.87 -1.49
CA VAL A 123 7.22 -16.48 -1.80
C VAL A 123 8.73 -16.36 -1.97
N GLN A 124 9.17 -15.81 -3.11
CA GLN A 124 10.59 -15.50 -3.32
C GLN A 124 10.94 -14.19 -2.61
N VAL A 125 11.23 -14.28 -1.30
CA VAL A 125 11.56 -13.11 -0.48
C VAL A 125 12.98 -12.63 -0.78
N ILE A 126 13.13 -11.38 -1.20
CA ILE A 126 14.43 -10.76 -1.50
C ILE A 126 14.76 -9.61 -0.56
N ALA A 127 16.04 -9.50 -0.19
CA ALA A 127 16.56 -8.46 0.70
C ALA A 127 17.17 -7.30 -0.11
N GLY A 128 17.38 -6.15 0.55
CA GLY A 128 18.13 -5.03 -0.02
C GLY A 128 17.41 -4.23 -1.11
N LYS A 129 16.16 -4.58 -1.43
CA LYS A 129 15.30 -3.86 -2.36
C LYS A 129 14.33 -2.94 -1.63
N ARG A 130 14.23 -1.70 -2.11
CA ARG A 130 13.27 -0.71 -1.59
C ARG A 130 11.85 -1.13 -1.94
N TRP A 131 11.63 -1.59 -3.16
CA TRP A 131 10.39 -2.24 -3.56
C TRP A 131 10.62 -3.34 -4.60
N VAL A 132 9.58 -4.13 -4.81
CA VAL A 132 9.51 -5.18 -5.82
C VAL A 132 8.17 -5.03 -6.53
N ASP A 133 8.20 -4.98 -7.85
CA ASP A 133 7.02 -4.86 -8.69
C ASP A 133 6.85 -6.10 -9.56
N GLU A 134 5.80 -6.87 -9.31
CA GLU A 134 5.42 -8.10 -10.02
C GLU A 134 4.15 -7.86 -10.86
N GLY A 135 3.99 -6.64 -11.38
CA GLY A 135 2.85 -6.25 -12.21
C GLY A 135 1.64 -5.87 -11.36
N ALA A 136 0.75 -6.83 -11.11
CA ALA A 136 -0.50 -6.61 -10.36
C ALA A 136 -0.28 -6.51 -8.84
N VAL A 137 0.89 -6.93 -8.36
CA VAL A 137 1.25 -6.87 -6.94
C VAL A 137 2.59 -6.17 -6.77
N VAL A 138 2.66 -5.24 -5.82
CA VAL A 138 3.87 -4.48 -5.50
C VAL A 138 4.11 -4.56 -3.99
N SER A 139 5.35 -4.78 -3.56
CA SER A 139 5.70 -4.77 -2.14
C SER A 139 6.87 -3.83 -1.90
N SER A 140 6.82 -3.04 -0.84
CA SER A 140 7.95 -2.22 -0.41
C SER A 140 8.49 -2.68 0.93
N ALA A 141 9.76 -2.35 1.19
CA ALA A 141 10.40 -2.57 2.47
C ALA A 141 9.85 -1.59 3.53
N GLY A 142 10.72 -0.95 4.31
CA GLY A 142 10.31 -0.04 5.38
C GLY A 142 9.62 1.24 4.92
N ILE A 143 9.28 2.08 5.90
CA ILE A 143 8.43 3.29 5.73
C ILE A 143 8.94 4.19 4.61
N ALA A 144 10.23 4.54 4.62
CA ALA A 144 10.84 5.39 3.59
C ALA A 144 10.79 4.75 2.20
N ALA A 145 10.99 3.44 2.12
CA ALA A 145 10.89 2.70 0.86
C ALA A 145 9.45 2.64 0.33
N GLY A 146 8.45 2.69 1.22
CA GLY A 146 7.04 2.85 0.86
C GLY A 146 6.74 4.20 0.19
N ILE A 147 7.46 5.27 0.57
CA ILE A 147 7.35 6.58 -0.10
C ILE A 147 7.87 6.48 -1.53
N ASP A 148 9.06 5.88 -1.73
CA ASP A 148 9.62 5.72 -3.07
C ASP A 148 8.76 4.80 -3.95
N MET A 149 8.26 3.70 -3.37
CA MET A 149 7.31 2.82 -4.05
C MET A 149 6.03 3.57 -4.47
N SER A 150 5.53 4.48 -3.63
CA SER A 150 4.39 5.32 -3.99
C SER A 150 4.71 6.26 -5.15
N LEU A 151 5.90 6.84 -5.20
CA LEU A 151 6.35 7.64 -6.35
C LEU A 151 6.50 6.79 -7.61
N HIS A 152 7.02 5.57 -7.50
CA HIS A 152 7.04 4.59 -8.60
C HIS A 152 5.63 4.26 -9.12
N LEU A 153 4.64 4.10 -8.23
CA LEU A 153 3.25 3.94 -8.66
C LEU A 153 2.72 5.20 -9.38
N VAL A 154 3.09 6.41 -8.95
CA VAL A 154 2.76 7.63 -9.69
C VAL A 154 3.38 7.59 -11.09
N VAL A 155 4.61 7.11 -11.26
CA VAL A 155 5.21 6.90 -12.60
C VAL A 155 4.34 5.97 -13.43
N ARG A 156 3.92 4.82 -12.89
CA ARG A 156 3.10 3.82 -13.62
C ARG A 156 1.77 4.38 -14.11
N PHE A 157 1.09 5.19 -13.31
CA PHE A 157 -0.27 5.65 -13.61
C PHE A 157 -0.37 7.07 -14.19
N ALA A 158 0.67 7.89 -14.00
CA ALA A 158 0.61 9.31 -14.30
C ALA A 158 1.86 9.86 -15.01
N GLY A 159 2.91 9.04 -15.12
CA GLY A 159 4.16 9.41 -15.77
C GLY A 159 5.18 10.08 -14.85
N ASP A 160 6.42 10.08 -15.33
CA ASP A 160 7.62 10.51 -14.60
C ASP A 160 7.56 11.99 -14.17
N ALA A 161 7.04 12.87 -15.03
CA ALA A 161 6.97 14.30 -14.74
C ALA A 161 6.17 14.61 -13.47
N LEU A 162 5.03 13.91 -13.28
CA LEU A 162 4.22 14.10 -12.08
C LEU A 162 4.88 13.50 -10.84
N ALA A 163 5.52 12.33 -10.96
CA ALA A 163 6.26 11.71 -9.87
C ALA A 163 7.41 12.62 -9.39
N ALA A 164 8.20 13.17 -10.31
CA ALA A 164 9.28 14.10 -10.01
C ALA A 164 8.78 15.40 -9.36
N ALA A 165 7.66 15.97 -9.85
CA ALA A 165 7.03 17.13 -9.24
C ALA A 165 6.52 16.83 -7.82
N THR A 166 5.93 15.63 -7.62
CA THR A 166 5.45 15.15 -6.31
C THR A 166 6.60 14.97 -5.32
N ALA A 167 7.69 14.32 -5.73
CA ALA A 167 8.89 14.17 -4.91
C ALA A 167 9.46 15.53 -4.47
N ARG A 168 9.55 16.49 -5.41
CA ARG A 168 10.00 17.86 -5.13
C ARG A 168 9.10 18.57 -4.11
N GLN A 169 7.77 18.43 -4.25
CA GLN A 169 6.83 19.07 -3.31
C GLN A 169 6.88 18.46 -1.91
N MET A 170 7.09 17.15 -1.83
CA MET A 170 7.25 16.43 -0.56
C MET A 170 8.64 16.64 0.07
N ASP A 171 9.56 17.29 -0.65
CA ASP A 171 10.97 17.49 -0.28
C ASP A 171 11.68 16.16 0.02
N VAL A 172 11.47 15.17 -0.85
CA VAL A 172 12.13 13.85 -0.78
C VAL A 172 13.01 13.60 -2.01
N PRO A 173 14.09 12.81 -1.88
CA PRO A 173 14.85 12.35 -3.04
C PRO A 173 13.97 11.58 -4.01
N TYR A 174 14.18 11.77 -5.32
CA TYR A 174 13.45 11.02 -6.33
C TYR A 174 14.24 9.77 -6.76
N ILE A 175 13.96 8.63 -6.12
CA ILE A 175 14.58 7.34 -6.40
C ILE A 175 13.79 6.62 -7.49
N ARG A 176 14.47 6.23 -8.58
CA ARG A 176 13.83 5.56 -9.73
C ARG A 176 14.02 4.04 -9.76
N GLU A 177 15.07 3.54 -9.11
CA GLU A 177 15.44 2.14 -9.14
C GLU A 177 15.30 1.53 -7.74
N PRO A 178 14.76 0.30 -7.62
CA PRO A 178 14.51 -0.36 -6.35
C PRO A 178 15.75 -0.92 -5.63
#